data_AF-A0A7G3AR85-F1
#
_entry.id   AF-A0A7G3AR85-F1
#
_cell.length_a   1.000
_cell.length_b   1.000
_cell.length_c   1.000
_cell.angle_alpha   90.00
_cell.angle_beta   90.00
_cell.angle_gamma   90.00
#
_symmetry.space_group_name_H-M   'P 1'
#
loop_
_entity.id
_entity.type
_entity.pdbx_description
1 polymer ?
#
loop_
_entity_poly.entity_id
_entity_poly.type
_entity_poly.pdbx_seq_one_letter_code
_entity_poly.pdbx_strand_id
1 'polypeptide(L)'
;AFQWKSKNKLFLFFPAYTMVQDDRKENAFERSNSLLYNFFDKPVTWFHDVIVKPNQKSYPWYHQKFRRVPTIDQCYTDDAVCQFEADAQFKRDRQVDSEILNILRQRFEDCVHYETPDHKTKCADILETYNKAAEHWFIKYGDLGFYGQSKAAYMKQKHRMIWERRHGPVGSGMKTQESNDH
;
A
#
# COMPACT_ATOMS: atom_id res chain seq x y z
N ALA A 1 -16.77 45.92 2.67
CA ALA A 1 -16.26 46.30 3.99
C ALA A 1 -16.39 45.11 4.93
N PHE A 2 -15.27 44.50 5.32
CA PHE A 2 -15.02 43.84 6.62
C PHE A 2 -13.55 43.40 6.56
N GLN A 3 -12.65 44.35 6.82
CA GLN A 3 -11.25 44.07 7.13
C GLN A 3 -11.21 43.48 8.54
N TRP A 4 -10.70 42.25 8.68
CA TRP A 4 -10.25 41.76 9.98
C TRP A 4 -8.72 41.85 10.02
N LYS A 5 -8.24 42.87 10.73
CA LYS A 5 -6.84 43.04 11.09
C LYS A 5 -6.43 41.95 12.08
N SER A 6 -5.31 41.30 11.75
CA SER A 6 -4.25 40.85 12.65
C SER A 6 -4.52 40.97 14.16
N LYS A 7 -4.53 39.83 14.85
CA LYS A 7 -3.60 39.53 15.95
C LYS A 7 -3.77 38.07 16.39
N ASN A 8 -2.62 37.48 16.73
CA ASN A 8 -2.44 36.21 17.45
C ASN A 8 -2.68 34.93 16.63
N LYS A 9 -1.60 34.49 15.99
CA LYS A 9 -1.34 33.07 15.68
C LYS A 9 -1.43 32.27 16.98
N LEU A 10 -2.62 31.73 17.27
CA LEU A 10 -2.75 30.60 18.16
C LEU A 10 -2.27 29.39 17.35
N PHE A 11 -0.97 29.11 17.45
CA PHE A 11 -0.39 27.87 17.00
C PHE A 11 -1.01 26.75 17.84
N LEU A 12 -2.03 26.08 17.31
CA LEU A 12 -2.42 24.75 17.75
C LEU A 12 -1.32 23.79 17.28
N PHE A 13 -0.22 23.74 18.03
CA PHE A 13 0.70 22.62 18.00
C PHE A 13 -0.02 21.42 18.61
N PHE A 14 -0.19 20.36 17.82
CA PHE A 14 -0.40 19.01 18.32
C PHE A 14 0.58 18.74 19.49
N PRO A 15 0.18 17.98 20.52
CA PRO A 15 1.08 17.67 21.61
C PRO A 15 2.15 16.71 21.08
N ALA A 16 3.27 17.27 20.62
CA ALA A 16 4.53 16.58 20.62
C ALA A 16 4.82 16.28 22.10
N TYR A 17 4.88 14.98 22.39
CA TYR A 17 5.34 14.39 23.64
C TYR A 17 6.33 15.31 24.36
N THR A 18 5.90 15.97 25.44
CA THR A 18 6.81 16.72 26.31
C THR A 18 7.71 15.69 26.98
N MET A 19 8.94 15.55 26.52
CA MET A 19 9.95 14.83 27.29
C MET A 19 10.10 15.56 28.62
N VAL A 20 9.74 14.88 29.70
CA VAL A 20 10.08 15.28 31.07
C VAL A 20 11.60 15.36 31.13
N GLN A 21 12.15 16.57 31.24
CA GLN A 21 13.56 16.78 31.59
C GLN A 21 13.70 16.44 33.07
N ASP A 22 14.16 15.24 33.34
CA ASP A 22 14.48 14.73 34.67
C ASP A 22 15.94 15.10 34.97
N ASP A 23 16.20 15.90 36.02
CA ASP A 23 17.52 16.40 36.44
C ASP A 23 18.41 15.27 37.04
N ARG A 24 18.64 14.19 36.29
CA ARG A 24 19.59 13.12 36.63
C ARG A 24 20.99 13.45 36.10
N LYS A 25 22.04 13.04 36.85
CA LYS A 25 23.44 13.14 36.39
C LYS A 25 23.64 12.28 35.14
N GLU A 26 24.25 12.85 34.10
CA GLU A 26 24.42 12.18 32.81
C GLU A 26 25.19 10.86 32.93
N ASN A 27 24.62 9.79 32.39
CA ASN A 27 25.29 8.49 32.27
C ASN A 27 26.39 8.56 31.20
N ALA A 28 27.42 7.71 31.29
CA ALA A 28 28.49 7.63 30.27
C ALA A 28 27.93 7.40 28.85
N PHE A 29 26.81 6.68 28.75
CA PHE A 29 26.06 6.47 27.50
C PHE A 29 25.44 7.77 26.96
N GLU A 30 24.79 8.56 27.82
CA GLU A 30 24.17 9.83 27.44
C GLU A 30 25.23 10.84 26.97
N ARG A 31 26.39 10.86 27.65
CA ARG A 31 27.54 11.69 27.26
C ARG A 31 28.13 11.28 25.91
N SER A 32 28.20 9.98 25.62
CA SER A 32 28.64 9.49 24.30
C SER A 32 27.64 9.86 23.20
N ASN A 33 26.33 9.68 23.47
CA ASN A 33 25.29 10.01 22.52
C ASN A 33 25.22 11.51 22.21
N SER A 34 25.37 12.37 23.23
CA SER A 34 25.40 13.82 23.04
C SER A 34 26.62 14.26 22.22
N LEU A 35 27.77 13.59 22.38
CA LEU A 35 28.96 13.80 21.54
C LEU A 35 28.71 13.41 20.08
N LEU A 36 28.13 12.23 19.83
CA LEU A 36 27.80 11.78 18.48
C LEU A 36 26.79 12.68 17.79
N TYR A 37 25.73 13.08 18.50
CA TYR A 37 24.73 14.04 18.02
C TYR A 37 25.38 15.38 17.64
N ASN A 38 26.26 15.89 18.49
CA ASN A 38 26.95 17.15 18.24
C ASN A 38 27.93 17.08 17.06
N PHE A 39 28.55 15.92 16.84
CA PHE A 39 29.55 15.74 15.82
C PHE A 39 28.97 15.43 14.44
N PHE A 40 27.86 14.67 14.36
CA PHE A 40 27.27 14.23 13.10
C PHE A 40 25.96 14.94 12.76
N ASP A 41 24.98 14.91 13.66
CA ASP A 41 23.62 15.37 13.33
C ASP A 41 23.54 16.89 13.23
N LYS A 42 24.24 17.62 14.12
CA LYS A 42 24.30 19.09 14.08
C LYS A 42 24.85 19.63 12.76
N PRO A 43 26.02 19.20 12.24
CA PRO A 43 26.49 19.71 10.95
C PRO A 43 25.61 19.26 9.77
N VAL A 44 25.01 18.06 9.82
CA VAL A 44 24.07 17.61 8.77
C VAL A 44 22.81 18.46 8.73
N THR A 45 22.22 18.73 9.89
CA THR A 45 21.04 19.60 10.02
C THR A 45 21.36 21.03 9.58
N TRP A 46 22.54 21.54 9.95
CA TRP A 46 23.02 22.85 9.47
C TRP A 46 23.14 22.88 7.94
N PHE A 47 23.73 21.86 7.32
CA PHE A 47 23.88 21.78 5.86
C PHE A 47 22.52 21.72 5.17
N HIS A 48 21.60 20.89 5.67
CA HIS A 48 20.24 20.78 5.15
C HIS A 48 19.51 22.13 5.20
N ASP A 49 19.62 22.84 6.32
CA ASP A 49 18.84 24.06 6.55
C ASP A 49 19.44 25.29 5.87
N VAL A 50 20.76 25.40 5.83
CA VAL A 50 21.47 26.56 5.27
C VAL A 50 21.72 26.43 3.77
N ILE A 51 21.94 25.21 3.26
CA ILE A 51 22.35 25.00 1.87
C ILE A 51 21.23 24.35 1.05
N VAL A 52 20.62 23.27 1.54
CA VAL A 52 19.64 22.50 0.76
C VAL A 52 18.28 23.20 0.69
N LYS A 53 17.67 23.53 1.83
CA LYS A 53 16.35 24.19 1.91
C LYS A 53 16.23 25.45 1.03
N PRO A 54 17.15 26.43 1.10
CA PRO A 54 17.01 27.65 0.30
C PRO A 54 17.29 27.42 -1.19
N ASN A 55 18.09 26.41 -1.55
CA ASN A 55 18.34 26.05 -2.94
C ASN A 55 17.22 25.18 -3.54
N GLN A 56 16.32 24.63 -2.71
CA GLN A 56 15.22 23.78 -3.16
C GLN A 56 14.11 24.61 -3.81
N LYS A 57 13.98 24.49 -5.13
CA LYS A 57 12.86 25.07 -5.88
C LYS A 57 11.59 24.28 -5.58
N SER A 58 10.61 24.89 -4.91
CA SER A 58 9.30 24.29 -4.73
C SER A 58 8.46 24.50 -6.00
N TYR A 59 8.13 23.41 -6.69
CA TYR A 59 7.17 23.39 -7.80
C TYR A 59 6.02 22.44 -7.47
N PRO A 60 4.77 22.80 -7.79
CA PRO A 60 3.64 21.92 -7.55
C PRO A 60 3.71 20.73 -8.51
N TRP A 61 3.70 19.52 -7.97
CA TRP A 61 3.50 18.29 -8.72
C TRP A 61 2.13 17.71 -8.35
N TYR A 62 1.43 17.16 -9.35
CA TYR A 62 0.09 16.62 -9.18
C TYR A 62 0.07 15.13 -9.44
N HIS A 63 -0.78 14.43 -8.69
CA HIS A 63 -1.04 13.01 -8.96
C HIS A 63 -1.88 12.88 -10.23
N GLN A 64 -1.39 12.09 -11.18
CA GLN A 64 -2.13 11.81 -12.41
C GLN A 64 -3.40 11.02 -12.10
N LYS A 65 -4.55 11.52 -12.57
CA LYS A 65 -5.84 10.85 -12.44
C LYS A 65 -6.25 10.27 -13.78
N PHE A 66 -6.32 8.95 -13.86
CA PHE A 66 -6.84 8.26 -15.03
C PHE A 66 -8.35 8.07 -14.90
N ARG A 67 -9.11 8.47 -15.93
CA ARG A 67 -10.52 8.09 -16.04
C ARG A 67 -10.64 6.59 -16.31
N ARG A 68 -11.75 6.00 -15.85
CA ARG A 68 -12.08 4.61 -16.18
C ARG A 68 -12.49 4.52 -17.65
N VAL A 69 -12.04 3.45 -18.30
CA VAL A 69 -12.34 3.00 -19.65
C VAL A 69 -13.29 1.80 -19.54
N PRO A 70 -14.15 1.52 -20.54
CA PRO A 70 -14.90 0.27 -20.59
C PRO A 70 -13.96 -0.95 -20.44
N THR A 71 -14.45 -1.96 -19.73
CA THR A 71 -13.74 -3.23 -19.53
C THR A 71 -13.92 -4.16 -20.74
N ILE A 72 -13.10 -5.22 -20.80
CA ILE A 72 -13.02 -6.13 -21.95
C ILE A 72 -14.32 -6.86 -22.29
N ASP A 73 -15.23 -7.00 -21.33
CA ASP A 73 -16.54 -7.63 -21.49
C ASP A 73 -17.54 -6.77 -22.27
N GLN A 74 -17.39 -5.45 -22.24
CA GLN A 74 -18.24 -4.50 -22.97
C GLN A 74 -17.76 -4.26 -24.40
N CYS A 75 -16.55 -4.72 -24.70
CA CYS A 75 -15.87 -4.49 -25.95
C CYS A 75 -16.29 -5.49 -27.03
N TYR A 76 -16.37 -5.05 -28.28
CA TYR A 76 -16.52 -5.96 -29.42
C TYR A 76 -15.22 -6.74 -29.70
N THR A 77 -15.35 -7.91 -30.33
CA THR A 77 -14.21 -8.80 -30.59
C THR A 77 -13.28 -8.30 -31.69
N ASP A 78 -13.79 -7.47 -32.59
CA ASP A 78 -13.12 -6.89 -33.75
C ASP A 78 -12.55 -5.48 -33.48
N ASP A 79 -13.01 -4.80 -32.42
CA ASP A 79 -12.49 -3.48 -32.05
C ASP A 79 -11.18 -3.57 -31.27
N ALA A 80 -10.06 -3.45 -31.99
CA ALA A 80 -8.73 -3.46 -31.42
C ALA A 80 -8.41 -2.23 -30.54
N VAL A 81 -9.06 -1.08 -30.77
CA VAL A 81 -8.78 0.16 -30.03
C VAL A 81 -9.37 0.04 -28.63
N CYS A 82 -10.62 -0.38 -28.52
CA CYS A 82 -11.27 -0.61 -27.25
C CYS A 82 -10.54 -1.71 -26.43
N GLN A 83 -10.09 -2.79 -27.07
CA GLN A 83 -9.29 -3.83 -26.40
C GLN A 83 -7.96 -3.29 -25.88
N PHE A 84 -7.28 -2.44 -26.66
CA PHE A 84 -6.01 -1.82 -26.26
C PHE A 84 -6.18 -0.90 -25.05
N GLU A 85 -7.22 -0.06 -25.01
CA GLU A 85 -7.48 0.84 -23.88
C GLU A 85 -7.83 0.05 -22.61
N ALA A 86 -8.64 -1.02 -22.74
CA ALA A 86 -8.99 -1.92 -21.64
C ALA A 86 -7.75 -2.66 -21.09
N ASP A 87 -6.87 -3.14 -21.97
CA ASP A 87 -5.60 -3.77 -21.58
C ASP A 87 -4.67 -2.79 -20.86
N ALA A 88 -4.60 -1.55 -21.33
CA ALA A 88 -3.80 -0.51 -20.68
C ALA A 88 -4.33 -0.19 -19.27
N GLN A 89 -5.65 -0.15 -19.09
CA GLN A 89 -6.24 0.01 -17.76
C GLN A 89 -5.94 -1.21 -16.88
N PHE A 90 -6.11 -2.42 -17.38
CA PHE A 90 -5.85 -3.65 -16.64
C PHE A 90 -4.40 -3.73 -16.13
N LYS A 91 -3.42 -3.33 -16.96
CA LYS A 91 -2.01 -3.26 -16.57
C LYS A 91 -1.75 -2.25 -15.46
N ARG A 92 -2.37 -1.06 -15.53
CA ARG A 92 -2.26 -0.05 -14.47
C ARG A 92 -2.88 -0.55 -13.16
N ASP A 93 -4.08 -1.12 -13.23
CA ASP A 93 -4.75 -1.67 -12.05
C ASP A 93 -3.93 -2.82 -11.43
N ARG A 94 -3.27 -3.65 -12.26
CA ARG A 94 -2.34 -4.68 -11.77
C ARG A 94 -1.15 -4.10 -11.02
N GLN A 95 -0.56 -3.02 -11.52
CA GLN A 95 0.55 -2.35 -10.83
C GLN A 95 0.10 -1.77 -9.48
N VAL A 96 -1.08 -1.14 -9.45
CA VAL A 96 -1.67 -0.64 -8.20
C VAL A 96 -1.91 -1.77 -7.20
N ASP A 97 -2.51 -2.88 -7.63
CA ASP A 97 -2.78 -4.03 -6.77
C ASP A 97 -1.48 -4.68 -6.25
N SER A 98 -0.40 -4.69 -7.03
CA SER A 98 0.93 -5.13 -6.57
C SER A 98 1.53 -4.20 -5.52
N GLU A 99 1.39 -2.88 -5.67
CA GLU A 99 1.88 -1.93 -4.67
C GLU A 99 1.06 -1.99 -3.37
N ILE A 100 -0.24 -2.31 -3.44
CA ILE A 100 -1.06 -2.57 -2.26
C ILE A 100 -0.47 -3.74 -1.45
N LEU A 101 -0.04 -4.82 -2.10
CA LEU A 101 0.63 -5.93 -1.42
C LEU A 101 1.98 -5.52 -0.82
N ASN A 102 2.76 -4.70 -1.52
CA ASN A 102 4.02 -4.18 -1.00
C ASN A 102 3.82 -3.38 0.29
N ILE A 103 2.79 -2.52 0.34
CA ILE A 103 2.46 -1.73 1.53
C ILE A 103 2.05 -2.63 2.69
N LEU A 104 1.21 -3.65 2.45
CA LEU A 104 0.80 -4.60 3.49
C LEU A 104 1.99 -5.41 4.02
N ARG A 105 2.92 -5.81 3.14
CA ARG A 105 4.16 -6.48 3.54
C ARG A 105 5.04 -5.59 4.41
N GLN A 106 5.24 -4.33 4.02
CA GLN A 106 6.02 -3.37 4.82
C GLN A 106 5.42 -3.18 6.22
N ARG A 107 4.09 -3.07 6.33
CA ARG A 107 3.41 -2.97 7.63
C ARG A 107 3.64 -4.19 8.50
N PHE A 108 3.67 -5.38 7.91
CA PHE A 108 3.97 -6.61 8.63
C PHE A 108 5.43 -6.63 9.12
N GLU A 109 6.38 -6.28 8.24
CA GLU A 109 7.80 -6.19 8.58
C GLU A 109 8.07 -5.16 9.70
N ASP A 110 7.43 -3.99 9.63
CA ASP A 110 7.50 -2.95 10.67
C ASP A 110 6.95 -3.47 12.01
N CYS A 111 5.78 -4.15 12.00
CA CYS A 111 5.20 -4.72 13.21
C CYS A 111 6.15 -5.73 13.87
N VAL A 112 6.75 -6.62 13.08
CA VAL A 112 7.72 -7.61 13.58
C VAL A 112 8.93 -6.91 14.20
N HIS A 113 9.41 -5.83 13.58
CA HIS A 113 10.56 -5.09 14.08
C HIS A 113 10.29 -4.43 15.45
N TYR A 114 9.14 -3.76 15.61
CA TYR A 114 8.80 -3.04 16.86
C TYR A 114 8.37 -3.97 18.01
N GLU A 115 7.77 -5.13 17.71
CA GLU A 115 7.17 -6.02 18.72
C GLU A 115 8.02 -7.25 19.06
N THR A 116 9.26 -7.34 18.57
CA THR A 116 10.18 -8.42 18.96
C THR A 116 10.46 -8.33 20.48
N PRO A 117 10.30 -9.43 21.27
CA PRO A 117 10.18 -10.84 20.86
C PRO A 117 8.76 -11.39 20.63
N ASP A 118 7.70 -10.73 21.11
CA ASP A 118 6.31 -11.23 21.12
C ASP A 118 5.51 -11.01 19.82
N HIS A 119 6.19 -10.70 18.72
CA HIS A 119 5.62 -10.41 17.39
C HIS A 119 4.55 -11.41 16.90
N LYS A 120 4.63 -12.69 17.28
CA LYS A 120 3.73 -13.75 16.78
C LYS A 120 2.27 -13.53 17.17
N THR A 121 1.99 -13.00 18.36
CA THR A 121 0.62 -12.79 18.84
C THR A 121 0.11 -11.42 18.42
N LYS A 122 0.96 -10.39 18.53
CA LYS A 122 0.58 -9.00 18.23
C LYS A 122 0.40 -8.71 16.74
N CYS A 123 1.23 -9.31 15.87
CA CYS A 123 1.19 -9.06 14.43
C CYS A 123 0.30 -10.04 13.64
N ALA A 124 -0.48 -10.88 14.32
CA ALA A 124 -1.26 -11.94 13.68
C ALA A 124 -2.34 -11.40 12.70
N ASP A 125 -3.05 -10.34 13.08
CA ASP A 125 -4.09 -9.73 12.23
C ASP A 125 -3.50 -9.11 10.94
N ILE A 126 -2.34 -8.45 11.06
CA ILE A 126 -1.64 -7.87 9.90
C ILE A 126 -1.18 -8.98 8.95
N LEU A 127 -0.72 -10.10 9.48
CA LEU A 127 -0.35 -11.26 8.67
C LEU A 127 -1.55 -11.87 7.96
N GLU A 128 -2.68 -12.02 8.66
CA GLU A 128 -3.92 -12.55 8.07
C GLU A 128 -4.44 -11.64 6.95
N THR A 129 -4.44 -10.33 7.15
CA THR A 129 -4.86 -9.36 6.12
C THR A 129 -3.93 -9.39 4.90
N TYR A 130 -2.61 -9.51 5.11
CA TYR A 130 -1.65 -9.70 4.02
C TYR A 130 -1.92 -11.00 3.23
N ASN A 131 -2.11 -12.13 3.93
CA ASN A 131 -2.36 -13.42 3.28
C ASN A 131 -3.66 -13.39 2.45
N LYS A 132 -4.75 -12.85 3.01
CA LYS A 132 -6.02 -12.67 2.27
C LYS A 132 -5.83 -11.81 1.03
N ALA A 133 -5.10 -10.69 1.15
CA ALA A 133 -4.83 -9.82 0.01
C ALA A 133 -3.99 -10.54 -1.07
N ALA A 134 -2.96 -11.29 -0.66
CA ALA A 134 -2.11 -12.07 -1.56
C ALA A 134 -2.89 -13.16 -2.29
N GLU A 135 -3.80 -13.86 -1.59
CA GLU A 135 -4.73 -14.82 -2.19
C GLU A 135 -5.63 -14.17 -3.24
N HIS A 136 -6.25 -13.03 -2.92
CA HIS A 136 -7.10 -12.29 -3.88
C HIS A 136 -6.32 -11.81 -5.11
N TRP A 137 -5.09 -11.34 -4.92
CA TRP A 137 -4.21 -10.95 -6.02
C TRP A 137 -3.87 -12.16 -6.91
N PHE A 138 -3.54 -13.31 -6.32
CA PHE A 138 -3.22 -14.53 -7.07
C PHE A 138 -4.44 -15.10 -7.80
N ILE A 139 -5.63 -15.03 -7.20
CA ILE A 139 -6.88 -15.42 -7.86
C ILE A 139 -7.09 -14.61 -9.14
N LYS A 140 -6.83 -13.29 -9.12
CA LYS A 140 -7.03 -12.40 -10.27
C LYS A 140 -5.90 -12.49 -11.31
N TYR A 141 -4.64 -12.48 -10.86
CA TYR A 141 -3.46 -12.31 -11.72
C TYR A 141 -2.54 -13.53 -11.83
N GLY A 142 -2.70 -14.54 -10.98
CA GLY A 142 -1.91 -15.78 -11.02
C GLY A 142 -2.13 -16.58 -12.30
N ASP A 143 -1.10 -17.27 -12.78
CA ASP A 143 -1.14 -18.17 -13.94
C ASP A 143 -1.61 -17.57 -15.28
N LEU A 144 -1.65 -16.24 -15.40
CA LEU A 144 -2.00 -15.56 -16.66
C LEU A 144 -0.87 -15.59 -17.72
N GLY A 145 0.30 -16.14 -17.36
CA GLY A 145 1.49 -16.15 -18.20
C GLY A 145 2.18 -14.78 -18.32
N PHE A 146 3.22 -14.71 -19.14
CA PHE A 146 4.00 -13.47 -19.36
C PHE A 146 3.16 -12.39 -20.06
N TYR A 147 2.38 -12.77 -21.06
CA TYR A 147 1.49 -11.87 -21.81
C TYR A 147 0.10 -11.73 -21.14
N GLY A 148 0.07 -11.50 -19.82
CA GLY A 148 -1.19 -11.35 -19.08
C GLY A 148 -2.03 -10.16 -19.56
N GLN A 149 -2.97 -10.40 -20.47
CA GLN A 149 -3.93 -9.44 -21.01
C GLN A 149 -5.26 -9.49 -20.23
N SER A 150 -6.07 -8.44 -20.38
CA SER A 150 -7.40 -8.35 -19.75
C SER A 150 -8.32 -9.51 -20.19
N LYS A 151 -8.22 -9.94 -21.45
CA LYS A 151 -8.98 -11.08 -22.00
C LYS A 151 -8.67 -12.39 -21.29
N ALA A 152 -7.40 -12.65 -20.96
CA ALA A 152 -7.01 -13.87 -20.25
C ALA A 152 -7.56 -13.87 -18.81
N ALA A 153 -7.48 -12.73 -18.13
CA ALA A 153 -8.06 -12.54 -16.80
C ALA A 153 -9.58 -12.78 -16.81
N TYR A 154 -10.27 -12.26 -17.83
CA TYR A 154 -11.70 -12.44 -18.00
C TYR A 154 -12.08 -13.90 -18.25
N MET A 155 -11.32 -14.63 -19.06
CA MET A 155 -11.57 -16.06 -19.28
C MET A 155 -11.30 -16.90 -18.01
N LYS A 156 -10.29 -16.53 -17.21
CA LYS A 156 -10.06 -17.13 -15.89
C LYS A 156 -11.25 -16.91 -14.95
N GLN A 157 -11.75 -15.68 -14.89
CA GLN A 157 -12.94 -15.34 -14.10
C GLN A 157 -14.17 -16.14 -14.55
N LYS A 158 -14.39 -16.24 -15.86
CA LYS A 158 -15.49 -17.03 -16.43
C LYS A 158 -15.37 -18.51 -16.07
N HIS A 159 -14.17 -19.08 -16.12
CA HIS A 159 -13.93 -20.46 -15.71
C HIS A 159 -14.31 -20.68 -14.24
N ARG A 160 -13.90 -19.77 -13.34
CA ARG A 160 -14.28 -19.81 -11.92
C ARG A 160 -15.80 -19.77 -11.72
N MET A 161 -16.50 -18.84 -12.36
CA MET A 161 -17.96 -18.74 -12.23
C MET A 161 -18.70 -19.97 -12.76
N ILE A 162 -18.22 -20.57 -13.87
CA ILE A 162 -18.80 -21.81 -14.40
C ILE A 162 -18.57 -22.97 -13.41
N TRP A 163 -17.39 -23.03 -12.80
CA TRP A 163 -17.08 -24.03 -11.78
C TRP A 163 -17.98 -23.87 -10.54
N GLU A 164 -18.13 -22.63 -10.05
CA GLU A 164 -18.96 -22.32 -8.87
C GLU A 164 -20.41 -22.72 -9.08
N ARG A 165 -20.95 -22.47 -10.28
CA ARG A 165 -22.29 -22.89 -10.67
C ARG A 165 -22.49 -24.41 -10.61
N ARG A 166 -21.43 -25.20 -10.88
CA ARG A 166 -21.52 -26.67 -10.90
C ARG A 166 -21.31 -27.29 -9.52
N HIS A 167 -20.33 -26.80 -8.77
CA HIS A 167 -19.85 -27.49 -7.57
C HIS A 167 -20.10 -26.74 -6.25
N GLY A 168 -20.55 -25.48 -6.30
CA GLY A 168 -20.70 -24.63 -5.11
C GLY A 168 -19.51 -23.70 -4.92
N PRO A 169 -19.31 -23.12 -3.71
CA PRO A 169 -18.20 -22.19 -3.47
C PRO A 169 -16.84 -22.86 -3.69
N VAL A 170 -15.88 -22.11 -4.24
CA VAL A 170 -14.52 -22.63 -4.49
C VAL A 170 -13.91 -23.16 -3.20
N GLY A 171 -13.52 -24.44 -3.19
CA GLY A 171 -12.99 -25.15 -2.02
C GLY A 171 -13.87 -26.27 -1.47
N SER A 172 -15.14 -26.38 -1.90
CA SER A 172 -16.07 -27.43 -1.42
C SER A 172 -15.88 -28.82 -2.05
N GLY A 173 -14.88 -29.01 -2.91
CA GLY A 173 -14.68 -30.24 -3.67
C GLY A 173 -15.70 -30.42 -4.82
N MET A 174 -15.46 -31.40 -5.70
CA MET A 174 -16.41 -31.75 -6.76
C MET A 174 -17.57 -32.56 -6.16
N LYS A 175 -18.81 -32.23 -6.53
CA LYS A 175 -19.98 -33.06 -6.18
C LYS A 175 -19.83 -34.45 -6.80
N THR A 176 -19.80 -35.48 -5.96
CA THR A 176 -19.86 -36.88 -6.40
C THR A 176 -21.27 -37.18 -6.94
N GLN A 177 -21.40 -38.10 -7.91
CA GLN A 177 -22.70 -38.39 -8.53
C GLN A 177 -23.79 -38.83 -7.54
N GLU A 178 -23.41 -39.43 -6.41
CA GLU A 178 -24.32 -39.85 -5.33
C GLU A 178 -25.12 -38.72 -4.68
N SER A 179 -24.69 -37.45 -4.75
CA SER A 179 -25.42 -36.32 -4.17
C SER A 179 -26.52 -35.74 -5.06
N ASN A 180 -26.65 -36.22 -6.31
CA ASN A 180 -27.60 -35.70 -7.30
C ASN A 180 -28.87 -36.57 -7.47
N ASP A 181 -28.96 -37.72 -6.79
CA ASP A 181 -30.09 -38.65 -6.84
C ASP A 181 -31.13 -38.44 -5.71
N HIS A 182 -31.20 -37.22 -5.17
CA HIS A 182 -32.22 -36.81 -4.19
C HIS A 182 -32.96 -35.55 -4.65
#